data_AF-A0A0C3E0W4-F1
#
_entry.id   AF-A0A0C3E0W4-F1
#
_cell.length_a   1.000
_cell.length_b   1.000
_cell.length_c   1.000
_cell.angle_alpha   90.00
_cell.angle_beta   90.00
_cell.angle_gamma   90.00
#
_symmetry.space_group_name_H-M   'P 1'
#
loop_
_entity.id
_entity.type
_entity.pdbx_description
1 polymer ?
#
loop_
_entity_poly.entity_id
_entity_poly.type
_entity_poly.pdbx_seq_one_letter_code
_entity_poly.pdbx_strand_id
1 'polypeptide(L)'
;VRHGEYLPCPVKTMAIRDWPTPTNLKELRSFIGFCNFYRMFIANFSQIAHSLHLLTKKDQEYVWEEAQEQAFQELKKRLTLSPVLRLPDLSKPFTIQTDASKLGTGAVLLQQDATGVSHPCAYLSQALVGAEQNYQVYDLKLLAVICALKAWRPYLISPVEATVIYTDHQNITYFRQPQDLMAQQMRWHSILQEYPVRFVHIAGKKNGAPDLLSQMAHFVPSKTPTSSTVDGQRPPEEAPKTAVPSGKGVLTLSNELAAKARDYCEQRKEKKALQEEEVAKNKKQIYIPAELRREALHEYHDTRPAGHSGVGAMMKKVLKHLWWPSIHRDVRQYVHGCQTCQAAKVNTHPTAPPITPHDVSANPFPFKQVSVDLVTDLPLARGYDSILTIVDQGLTKAVYFLPTNKSASSVDIATLYHDAVYPNYGIPDAVISDRGPQFVSLFTRDLYTRSGIEMKATTAYRP
;
A
#
# COMPACT_ATOMS: atom_id res chain seq x y z
N VAL A 1 25.18 -17.34 -5.41
CA VAL A 1 24.11 -18.30 -5.72
C VAL A 1 24.74 -19.57 -6.26
N ARG A 2 24.38 -20.74 -5.72
CA ARG A 2 24.64 -22.06 -6.33
C ARG A 2 23.31 -22.81 -6.34
N HIS A 3 22.99 -23.52 -7.41
CA HIS A 3 21.76 -24.34 -7.55
C HIS A 3 20.43 -23.66 -7.17
N GLY A 4 20.31 -22.33 -7.34
CA GLY A 4 19.11 -21.55 -6.99
C GLY A 4 19.02 -21.08 -5.53
N GLU A 5 20.05 -21.31 -4.73
CA GLU A 5 20.11 -20.94 -3.30
C GLU A 5 21.11 -19.81 -3.03
N TYR A 6 20.77 -18.96 -2.07
CA TYR A 6 21.66 -17.91 -1.54
C TYR A 6 22.57 -18.45 -0.44
N LEU A 7 23.63 -19.16 -0.84
CA LEU A 7 24.74 -19.46 0.08
C LEU A 7 25.53 -18.18 0.38
N PRO A 8 25.72 -17.79 1.66
CA PRO A 8 26.64 -16.73 2.02
C PRO A 8 28.08 -17.16 1.69
N CYS A 9 28.88 -16.24 1.15
CA CYS A 9 30.26 -16.54 0.71
C CYS A 9 31.10 -17.02 1.91
N PRO A 10 31.85 -18.14 1.80
CA PRO A 10 32.60 -18.71 2.93
C PRO A 10 33.64 -17.75 3.53
N VAL A 11 34.22 -16.85 2.72
CA VAL A 11 35.12 -15.79 3.21
C VAL A 11 34.36 -14.77 4.07
N LYS A 12 33.10 -14.46 3.72
CA LYS A 12 32.24 -13.56 4.50
C LYS A 12 31.67 -14.25 5.75
N THR A 13 31.38 -15.55 5.73
CA THR A 13 30.92 -16.25 6.94
C THR A 13 32.03 -16.41 7.98
N MET A 14 33.30 -16.60 7.58
CA MET A 14 34.44 -16.52 8.51
C MET A 14 34.50 -15.15 9.20
N ALA A 15 34.44 -14.06 8.43
CA ALA A 15 34.44 -12.70 8.99
C ALA A 15 33.27 -12.41 9.96
N ILE A 16 32.11 -13.06 9.78
CA ILE A 16 30.97 -12.96 10.71
C ILE A 16 31.19 -13.84 11.94
N ARG A 17 31.68 -15.07 11.78
CA ARG A 17 31.97 -16.00 12.90
C ARG A 17 33.02 -15.40 13.84
N ASP A 18 34.06 -14.82 13.25
CA ASP A 18 35.22 -14.29 13.96
C ASP A 18 35.06 -12.80 14.31
N TRP A 19 33.83 -12.25 14.15
CA TRP A 19 33.50 -10.86 14.51
C TRP A 19 33.65 -10.63 16.03
N PRO A 20 34.43 -9.62 16.47
CA PRO A 20 34.72 -9.37 17.89
C PRO A 20 33.50 -8.84 18.64
N THR A 21 33.35 -9.20 19.92
CA THR A 21 32.27 -8.68 20.77
C THR A 21 32.37 -7.14 20.88
N PRO A 22 31.30 -6.39 20.57
CA PRO A 22 31.32 -4.93 20.60
C PRO A 22 31.68 -4.36 21.98
N THR A 23 32.78 -3.64 22.05
CA THR A 23 33.24 -2.97 23.28
C THR A 23 32.67 -1.57 23.43
N ASN A 24 32.22 -0.97 22.33
CA ASN A 24 31.68 0.38 22.30
C ASN A 24 30.46 0.52 21.40
N LEU A 25 29.73 1.62 21.61
CA LEU A 25 28.47 1.91 20.94
C LEU A 25 28.62 2.07 19.41
N LYS A 26 29.82 2.46 18.91
CA LYS A 26 30.12 2.57 17.48
C LYS A 26 30.25 1.19 16.82
N GLU A 27 30.96 0.26 17.46
CA GLU A 27 31.04 -1.14 17.05
C GLU A 27 29.68 -1.82 17.07
N LEU A 28 28.89 -1.59 18.14
CA LEU A 28 27.54 -2.17 18.24
C LEU A 28 26.62 -1.65 17.13
N ARG A 29 26.62 -0.33 16.85
CA ARG A 29 25.88 0.25 15.72
C ARG A 29 26.35 -0.30 14.38
N SER A 30 27.65 -0.55 14.20
CA SER A 30 28.21 -1.17 12.99
C SER A 30 27.69 -2.61 12.81
N PHE A 31 27.75 -3.43 13.86
CA PHE A 31 27.24 -4.80 13.84
C PHE A 31 25.72 -4.87 13.60
N ILE A 32 24.94 -4.03 14.28
CA ILE A 32 23.49 -3.91 14.06
C ILE A 32 23.18 -3.42 12.63
N GLY A 33 23.97 -2.48 12.10
CA GLY A 33 23.85 -2.02 10.71
C GLY A 33 24.09 -3.14 9.70
N PHE A 34 25.13 -3.95 9.91
CA PHE A 34 25.41 -5.14 9.12
C PHE A 34 24.27 -6.17 9.21
N CYS A 35 23.80 -6.50 10.42
CA CYS A 35 22.71 -7.45 10.59
C CYS A 35 21.39 -6.95 9.98
N ASN A 36 21.15 -5.63 9.97
CA ASN A 36 19.98 -5.04 9.32
C ASN A 36 19.96 -5.24 7.80
N PHE A 37 21.11 -5.31 7.13
CA PHE A 37 21.18 -5.68 5.71
C PHE A 37 20.68 -7.12 5.48
N TYR A 38 21.04 -8.03 6.38
CA TYR A 38 20.65 -9.44 6.33
C TYR A 38 19.38 -9.79 7.13
N ARG A 39 18.64 -8.81 7.64
CA ARG A 39 17.46 -9.06 8.50
C ARG A 39 16.38 -9.91 7.82
N MET A 40 16.28 -9.83 6.50
CA MET A 40 15.33 -10.64 5.72
C MET A 40 15.76 -12.12 5.60
N PHE A 41 16.94 -12.48 6.09
CA PHE A 41 17.46 -13.85 6.14
C PHE A 41 17.39 -14.43 7.57
N ILE A 42 16.96 -13.66 8.58
CA ILE A 42 16.98 -14.05 9.98
C ILE A 42 15.56 -14.06 10.56
N ALA A 43 15.02 -15.25 10.81
CA ALA A 43 13.74 -15.41 11.52
C ALA A 43 13.77 -14.74 12.91
N ASN A 44 12.73 -13.97 13.21
CA ASN A 44 12.53 -13.22 14.47
C ASN A 44 13.66 -12.23 14.82
N PHE A 45 14.38 -11.68 13.84
CA PHE A 45 15.51 -10.76 14.05
C PHE A 45 15.19 -9.61 15.03
N SER A 46 14.04 -8.93 14.91
CA SER A 46 13.66 -7.84 15.84
C SER A 46 13.46 -8.26 17.30
N GLN A 47 13.17 -9.54 17.58
CA GLN A 47 13.10 -10.07 18.94
C GLN A 47 14.51 -10.37 19.47
N ILE A 48 15.35 -11.01 18.66
CA ILE A 48 16.74 -11.35 19.02
C ILE A 48 17.57 -10.08 19.23
N ALA A 49 17.50 -9.13 18.30
CA ALA A 49 18.22 -7.86 18.37
C ALA A 49 17.66 -6.86 19.39
N HIS A 50 16.60 -7.20 20.14
CA HIS A 50 15.96 -6.26 21.06
C HIS A 50 16.91 -5.76 22.16
N SER A 51 17.63 -6.68 22.84
CA SER A 51 18.59 -6.34 23.89
C SER A 51 19.74 -5.46 23.36
N LEU A 52 20.21 -5.74 22.14
CA LEU A 52 21.23 -4.93 21.45
C LEU A 52 20.71 -3.54 21.06
N HIS A 53 19.45 -3.42 20.63
CA HIS A 53 18.85 -2.13 20.30
C HIS A 53 18.62 -1.25 21.55
N LEU A 54 18.36 -1.83 22.73
CA LEU A 54 18.26 -1.07 23.98
C LEU A 54 19.54 -0.27 24.26
N LEU A 55 20.73 -0.88 24.08
CA LEU A 55 22.03 -0.21 24.24
C LEU A 55 22.32 0.91 23.21
N THR A 56 21.49 1.06 22.17
CA THR A 56 21.67 2.12 21.15
C THR A 56 20.80 3.36 21.37
N LYS A 57 19.90 3.33 22.37
CA LYS A 57 19.07 4.47 22.79
C LYS A 57 19.91 5.63 23.33
N LYS A 58 19.35 6.84 23.30
CA LYS A 58 19.94 7.98 24.03
C LYS A 58 19.78 7.76 25.53
N ASP A 59 20.74 8.29 26.29
CA ASP A 59 20.72 8.37 27.76
C ASP A 59 20.72 7.00 28.49
N GLN A 60 21.19 5.94 27.81
CA GLN A 60 21.41 4.61 28.37
C GLN A 60 22.91 4.34 28.54
N GLU A 61 23.33 3.86 29.71
CA GLU A 61 24.71 3.43 29.96
C GLU A 61 25.04 2.13 29.20
N TYR A 62 26.25 2.03 28.66
CA TYR A 62 26.69 0.89 27.87
C TYR A 62 27.16 -0.26 28.78
N VAL A 63 26.21 -1.10 29.19
CA VAL A 63 26.48 -2.31 29.99
C VAL A 63 26.24 -3.54 29.11
N TRP A 64 27.27 -4.39 28.97
CA TRP A 64 27.19 -5.64 28.21
C TRP A 64 26.98 -6.81 29.17
N GLU A 65 25.74 -7.32 29.23
CA GLU A 65 25.36 -8.43 30.11
C GLU A 65 25.11 -9.72 29.29
N GLU A 66 24.74 -10.79 29.99
CA GLU A 66 24.49 -12.10 29.37
C GLU A 66 23.39 -12.04 28.28
N ALA A 67 22.36 -11.21 28.45
CA ALA A 67 21.27 -11.07 27.48
C ALA A 67 21.68 -10.41 26.15
N GLN A 68 22.74 -9.59 26.15
CA GLN A 68 23.32 -9.00 24.95
C GLN A 68 24.30 -9.97 24.30
N GLU A 69 25.10 -10.69 25.09
CA GLU A 69 26.00 -11.73 24.58
C GLU A 69 25.23 -12.88 23.91
N GLN A 70 24.16 -13.39 24.55
CA GLN A 70 23.28 -14.41 23.98
C GLN A 70 22.66 -13.96 22.64
N ALA A 71 22.18 -12.70 22.57
CA ALA A 71 21.64 -12.13 21.34
C ALA A 71 22.71 -11.96 20.25
N PHE A 72 23.91 -11.51 20.61
CA PHE A 72 25.04 -11.35 19.70
C PHE A 72 25.48 -12.69 19.09
N GLN A 73 25.65 -13.72 19.93
CA GLN A 73 26.04 -15.06 19.48
C GLN A 73 24.96 -15.75 18.65
N GLU A 74 23.67 -15.62 19.02
CA GLU A 74 22.58 -16.18 18.22
C GLU A 74 22.47 -15.47 16.86
N LEU A 75 22.68 -14.15 16.76
CA LEU A 75 22.75 -13.45 15.46
C LEU A 75 23.95 -13.93 14.62
N LYS A 76 25.15 -14.05 15.20
CA LYS A 76 26.32 -14.60 14.49
C LYS A 76 26.05 -16.03 13.99
N LYS A 77 25.40 -16.85 14.81
CA LYS A 77 24.99 -18.22 14.47
C LYS A 77 23.94 -18.23 13.34
N ARG A 78 22.91 -17.39 13.37
CA ARG A 78 21.88 -17.29 12.31
C ARG A 78 22.42 -16.72 10.99
N LEU A 79 23.51 -15.95 11.02
CA LEU A 79 24.19 -15.42 9.84
C LEU A 79 25.22 -16.40 9.23
N THR A 80 25.67 -17.40 10.01
CA THR A 80 26.68 -18.38 9.59
C THR A 80 26.09 -19.77 9.30
N LEU A 81 25.07 -20.19 10.04
CA LEU A 81 24.15 -21.26 9.63
C LEU A 81 23.35 -20.77 8.43
N SER A 82 23.28 -21.59 7.37
CA SER A 82 22.47 -21.29 6.19
C SER A 82 20.98 -21.37 6.51
N PRO A 83 20.20 -20.28 6.44
CA PRO A 83 18.79 -20.39 6.15
C PRO A 83 18.68 -20.63 4.64
N VAL A 84 18.10 -21.77 4.25
CA VAL A 84 17.92 -22.17 2.84
C VAL A 84 16.86 -21.30 2.18
N LEU A 85 17.20 -20.03 1.97
CA LEU A 85 16.33 -19.06 1.33
C LEU A 85 16.39 -19.26 -0.18
N ARG A 86 15.28 -19.77 -0.70
CA ARG A 86 15.08 -20.02 -2.12
C ARG A 86 14.74 -18.73 -2.83
N LEU A 87 15.28 -18.55 -4.04
CA LEU A 87 14.83 -17.51 -4.95
C LEU A 87 13.29 -17.55 -5.12
N PRO A 88 12.58 -16.41 -4.96
CA PRO A 88 11.14 -16.36 -5.21
C PRO A 88 10.85 -16.67 -6.68
N ASP A 89 10.08 -17.74 -6.91
CA ASP A 89 9.63 -18.17 -8.23
C ASP A 89 8.27 -17.52 -8.51
N LEU A 90 8.24 -16.47 -9.35
CA LEU A 90 7.02 -15.73 -9.64
C LEU A 90 5.95 -16.56 -10.37
N SER A 91 6.29 -17.75 -10.89
CA SER A 91 5.33 -18.68 -11.50
C SER A 91 4.52 -19.50 -10.48
N LYS A 92 4.85 -19.43 -9.18
CA LYS A 92 4.29 -20.28 -8.12
C LYS A 92 3.51 -19.49 -7.07
N PRO A 93 2.48 -20.10 -6.44
CA PRO A 93 1.74 -19.47 -5.35
C PRO A 93 2.65 -19.15 -4.17
N PHE A 94 2.41 -17.99 -3.55
CA PHE A 94 3.04 -17.59 -2.31
C PHE A 94 2.20 -17.98 -1.10
N THR A 95 2.88 -18.37 -0.04
CA THR A 95 2.33 -18.57 1.30
C THR A 95 3.00 -17.58 2.25
N ILE A 96 2.24 -17.03 3.21
CA ILE A 96 2.76 -16.20 4.29
C ILE A 96 2.38 -16.84 5.61
N GLN A 97 3.34 -16.96 6.51
CA GLN A 97 3.07 -17.23 7.93
C GLN A 97 3.45 -15.99 8.74
N THR A 98 2.56 -15.54 9.62
CA THR A 98 2.81 -14.38 10.49
C THR A 98 2.84 -14.77 11.95
N ASP A 99 3.72 -14.13 12.72
CA ASP A 99 3.76 -14.16 14.18
C ASP A 99 3.77 -12.72 14.73
N ALA A 100 3.26 -12.53 15.94
CA ALA A 100 3.24 -11.23 16.60
C ALA A 100 3.31 -11.38 18.12
N SER A 101 4.33 -10.76 18.72
CA SER A 101 4.50 -10.66 20.17
C SER A 101 4.45 -9.21 20.63
N LYS A 102 4.42 -8.98 21.94
CA LYS A 102 4.47 -7.63 22.52
C LYS A 102 5.78 -6.87 22.27
N LEU A 103 6.81 -7.52 21.70
CA LEU A 103 8.10 -6.91 21.34
C LEU A 103 8.19 -6.54 19.85
N GLY A 104 7.50 -7.27 18.98
CA GLY A 104 7.67 -7.16 17.53
C GLY A 104 6.74 -8.08 16.73
N THR A 105 6.53 -7.72 15.47
CA THR A 105 5.90 -8.57 14.46
C THR A 105 6.95 -9.33 13.65
N GLY A 106 6.58 -10.52 13.19
CA GLY A 106 7.38 -11.37 12.32
C GLY A 106 6.53 -11.95 11.19
N ALA A 107 7.14 -12.17 10.03
CA ALA A 107 6.51 -12.93 8.96
C ALA A 107 7.55 -13.74 8.17
N VAL A 108 7.08 -14.81 7.54
CA VAL A 108 7.85 -15.66 6.62
C VAL A 108 7.08 -15.76 5.31
N LEU A 109 7.72 -15.39 4.21
CA LEU A 109 7.27 -15.71 2.86
C LEU A 109 7.78 -17.10 2.50
N LEU A 110 6.89 -17.98 2.07
CA LEU A 110 7.11 -19.40 1.82
C LEU A 110 6.64 -19.75 0.39
N GLN A 111 7.32 -20.68 -0.26
CA GLN A 111 6.85 -21.31 -1.50
C GLN A 111 7.05 -22.82 -1.46
N GLN A 112 6.08 -23.56 -1.97
CA GLN A 112 6.19 -25.01 -2.09
C GLN A 112 7.06 -25.41 -3.28
N ASP A 113 7.82 -26.48 -3.09
CA ASP A 113 8.54 -27.15 -4.18
C ASP A 113 7.66 -28.18 -4.90
N ALA A 114 8.23 -28.86 -5.89
CA ALA A 114 7.54 -29.91 -6.64
C ALA A 114 7.19 -31.16 -5.80
N THR A 115 7.70 -31.26 -4.56
CA THR A 115 7.37 -32.33 -3.60
C THR A 115 6.43 -31.87 -2.50
N GLY A 116 5.94 -30.62 -2.53
CA GLY A 116 5.00 -30.05 -1.57
C GLY A 116 5.64 -29.46 -0.31
N VAL A 117 6.97 -29.51 -0.17
CA VAL A 117 7.70 -28.96 0.98
C VAL A 117 7.77 -27.44 0.83
N SER A 118 7.37 -26.71 1.87
CA SER A 118 7.44 -25.24 1.90
C SER A 118 8.85 -24.77 2.26
N HIS A 119 9.49 -24.07 1.32
CA HIS A 119 10.79 -23.42 1.51
C HIS A 119 10.59 -21.94 1.80
N PRO A 120 11.34 -21.35 2.75
CA PRO A 120 11.30 -19.92 2.96
C PRO A 120 11.97 -19.17 1.79
N CYS A 121 11.37 -18.05 1.39
CA CYS A 121 11.86 -17.15 0.33
C CYS A 121 12.28 -15.78 0.89
N ALA A 122 11.65 -15.33 1.98
CA ALA A 122 12.07 -14.16 2.74
C ALA A 122 11.53 -14.21 4.18
N TYR A 123 12.28 -13.64 5.12
CA TYR A 123 11.79 -13.28 6.45
C TYR A 123 11.52 -11.78 6.54
N LEU A 124 10.61 -11.39 7.42
CA LEU A 124 10.38 -10.02 7.83
C LEU A 124 10.30 -9.99 9.35
N SER A 125 10.91 -8.99 9.97
CA SER A 125 10.69 -8.68 11.38
C SER A 125 10.68 -7.17 11.59
N GLN A 126 9.77 -6.69 12.42
CA GLN A 126 9.65 -5.29 12.76
C GLN A 126 9.38 -5.13 14.27
N ALA A 127 10.15 -4.29 14.95
CA ALA A 127 9.89 -3.93 16.34
C ALA A 127 8.68 -2.99 16.42
N LEU A 128 7.86 -3.13 17.47
CA LEU A 128 6.70 -2.26 17.71
C LEU A 128 7.14 -0.91 18.27
N VAL A 129 6.60 0.19 17.72
CA VAL A 129 6.98 1.56 18.13
C VAL A 129 5.79 2.34 18.68
N GLY A 130 5.98 2.98 19.84
CA GLY A 130 5.01 3.92 20.42
C GLY A 130 3.64 3.26 20.65
N ALA A 131 2.60 3.79 20.00
CA ALA A 131 1.22 3.32 20.16
C ALA A 131 1.03 1.84 19.80
N GLU A 132 1.88 1.27 18.92
CA GLU A 132 1.77 -0.12 18.48
C GLU A 132 1.98 -1.14 19.62
N GLN A 133 2.76 -0.79 20.65
CA GLN A 133 3.03 -1.65 21.81
C GLN A 133 1.75 -1.89 22.66
N ASN A 134 0.84 -0.92 22.64
CA ASN A 134 -0.43 -0.94 23.36
C ASN A 134 -1.53 -1.71 22.60
N TYR A 135 -1.28 -2.15 21.36
CA TYR A 135 -2.27 -2.89 20.58
C TYR A 135 -2.66 -4.22 21.21
N GLN A 136 -3.92 -4.60 21.00
CA GLN A 136 -4.46 -5.89 21.41
C GLN A 136 -3.92 -7.01 20.51
N VAL A 137 -4.01 -8.26 20.97
CA VAL A 137 -3.43 -9.42 20.26
C VAL A 137 -3.94 -9.54 18.82
N TYR A 138 -5.22 -9.24 18.59
CA TYR A 138 -5.81 -9.19 17.25
C TYR A 138 -5.12 -8.15 16.35
N ASP A 139 -5.02 -6.91 16.82
CA ASP A 139 -4.43 -5.80 16.06
C ASP A 139 -2.92 -6.00 15.82
N LEU A 140 -2.20 -6.64 16.75
CA LEU A 140 -0.79 -7.01 16.58
C LEU A 140 -0.60 -8.06 15.46
N LYS A 141 -1.43 -9.09 15.44
CA LYS A 141 -1.38 -10.13 14.40
C LYS A 141 -1.82 -9.59 13.04
N LEU A 142 -2.83 -8.72 13.02
CA LEU A 142 -3.25 -8.03 11.81
C LEU A 142 -2.17 -7.05 11.30
N LEU A 143 -1.48 -6.34 12.21
CA LEU A 143 -0.32 -5.50 11.86
C LEU A 143 0.81 -6.31 11.22
N ALA A 144 1.13 -7.51 11.75
CA ALA A 144 2.14 -8.39 11.15
C ALA A 144 1.82 -8.72 9.69
N VAL A 145 0.54 -9.03 9.39
CA VAL A 145 0.04 -9.26 8.03
C VAL A 145 0.18 -8.01 7.16
N ILE A 146 -0.25 -6.84 7.65
CA ILE A 146 -0.15 -5.58 6.89
C ILE A 146 1.31 -5.21 6.58
N CYS A 147 2.23 -5.43 7.52
CA CYS A 147 3.66 -5.24 7.30
C CYS A 147 4.21 -6.21 6.24
N ALA A 148 3.85 -7.49 6.29
CA ALA A 148 4.24 -8.48 5.30
C ALA A 148 3.76 -8.11 3.89
N LEU A 149 2.47 -7.77 3.74
CA LEU A 149 1.88 -7.39 2.46
C LEU A 149 2.52 -6.13 1.87
N LYS A 150 2.84 -5.13 2.71
CA LYS A 150 3.56 -3.92 2.26
C LYS A 150 5.00 -4.22 1.85
N ALA A 151 5.74 -4.99 2.65
CA ALA A 151 7.14 -5.31 2.39
C ALA A 151 7.33 -6.15 1.11
N TRP A 152 6.39 -7.05 0.82
CA TRP A 152 6.44 -7.95 -0.33
C TRP A 152 5.43 -7.58 -1.43
N ARG A 153 4.90 -6.34 -1.43
CA ARG A 153 3.95 -5.84 -2.44
C ARG A 153 4.31 -6.20 -3.89
N PRO A 154 5.58 -6.11 -4.35
CA PRO A 154 5.95 -6.47 -5.72
C PRO A 154 5.64 -7.94 -6.10
N TYR A 155 5.65 -8.85 -5.13
CA TYR A 155 5.37 -10.28 -5.35
C TYR A 155 3.89 -10.64 -5.15
N LEU A 156 3.17 -9.84 -4.35
CA LEU A 156 1.86 -10.22 -3.78
C LEU A 156 0.67 -9.45 -4.35
N ILE A 157 0.90 -8.37 -5.11
CA ILE A 157 -0.19 -7.56 -5.69
C ILE A 157 -0.87 -8.24 -6.89
N SER A 158 -0.11 -9.01 -7.68
CA SER A 158 -0.61 -9.77 -8.83
C SER A 158 0.07 -11.15 -8.93
N PRO A 159 -0.10 -12.03 -7.93
CA PRO A 159 0.40 -13.40 -7.96
C PRO A 159 -0.42 -14.27 -8.92
N VAL A 160 0.14 -15.41 -9.35
CA VAL A 160 -0.54 -16.40 -10.20
C VAL A 160 -1.79 -16.98 -9.53
N GLU A 161 -1.74 -17.18 -8.20
CA GLU A 161 -2.88 -17.59 -7.38
C GLU A 161 -2.97 -16.76 -6.10
N ALA A 162 -4.15 -16.75 -5.48
CA ALA A 162 -4.40 -15.99 -4.26
C ALA A 162 -3.47 -16.44 -3.11
N THR A 163 -2.68 -15.50 -2.58
CA THR A 163 -1.67 -15.77 -1.54
C THR A 163 -2.33 -16.27 -0.27
N VAL A 164 -1.85 -17.40 0.25
CA VAL A 164 -2.38 -18.04 1.46
C VAL A 164 -1.69 -17.46 2.68
N ILE A 165 -2.46 -16.92 3.63
CA ILE A 165 -1.93 -16.34 4.88
C ILE A 165 -2.34 -17.22 6.05
N TYR A 166 -1.36 -17.89 6.66
CA TYR A 166 -1.55 -18.68 7.86
C TYR A 166 -1.49 -17.81 9.11
N THR A 167 -2.53 -17.91 9.94
CA THR A 167 -2.68 -17.18 11.19
C THR A 167 -3.23 -18.08 12.29
N ASP A 168 -2.82 -17.87 13.53
CA ASP A 168 -3.36 -18.52 14.73
C ASP A 168 -4.44 -17.68 15.43
N HIS A 169 -5.05 -16.72 14.71
CA HIS A 169 -6.14 -15.92 15.22
C HIS A 169 -7.37 -16.02 14.31
N GLN A 170 -8.33 -16.85 14.71
CA GLN A 170 -9.52 -17.17 13.92
C GLN A 170 -10.29 -15.92 13.45
N ASN A 171 -10.42 -14.86 14.27
CA ASN A 171 -11.16 -13.66 13.85
C ASN A 171 -10.63 -12.99 12.57
N ILE A 172 -9.34 -13.16 12.24
CA ILE A 172 -8.74 -12.59 11.02
C ILE A 172 -9.28 -13.29 9.75
N THR A 173 -9.73 -14.55 9.83
CA THR A 173 -10.27 -15.25 8.66
C THR A 173 -11.58 -14.64 8.15
N TYR A 174 -12.32 -13.95 9.01
CA TYR A 174 -13.58 -13.29 8.68
C TYR A 174 -13.41 -11.86 8.13
N PHE A 175 -12.19 -11.40 7.79
CA PHE A 175 -11.94 -10.01 7.40
C PHE A 175 -12.93 -9.46 6.36
N ARG A 176 -13.22 -10.23 5.30
CA ARG A 176 -14.14 -9.80 4.21
C ARG A 176 -15.61 -9.66 4.63
N GLN A 177 -16.00 -10.07 5.83
CA GLN A 177 -17.38 -9.94 6.30
C GLN A 177 -17.66 -8.52 6.83
N PRO A 178 -18.89 -8.00 6.74
CA PRO A 178 -19.26 -6.75 7.36
C PRO A 178 -19.07 -6.81 8.88
N GLN A 179 -18.24 -5.93 9.43
CA GLN A 179 -17.94 -5.82 10.86
C GLN A 179 -17.84 -4.35 11.27
N ASP A 180 -18.15 -4.05 12.54
CA ASP A 180 -17.91 -2.73 13.14
C ASP A 180 -16.42 -2.58 13.46
N LEU A 181 -15.65 -2.16 12.45
CA LEU A 181 -14.20 -1.97 12.53
C LEU A 181 -13.83 -0.59 13.09
N MET A 182 -12.82 -0.55 13.94
CA MET A 182 -12.23 0.70 14.42
C MET A 182 -11.54 1.45 13.27
N ALA A 183 -11.40 2.78 13.35
CA ALA A 183 -10.85 3.60 12.26
C ALA A 183 -9.44 3.16 11.77
N GLN A 184 -8.63 2.55 12.63
CA GLN A 184 -7.36 1.94 12.24
C GLN A 184 -7.56 0.65 11.42
N GLN A 185 -8.41 -0.24 11.91
CA GLN A 185 -8.76 -1.51 11.24
C GLN A 185 -9.41 -1.26 9.88
N MET A 186 -10.25 -0.23 9.73
CA MET A 186 -10.79 0.19 8.44
C MET A 186 -9.70 0.52 7.40
N ARG A 187 -8.65 1.26 7.80
CA ARG A 187 -7.51 1.58 6.90
C ARG A 187 -6.73 0.32 6.51
N TRP A 188 -6.54 -0.61 7.44
CA TRP A 188 -5.90 -1.90 7.16
C TRP A 188 -6.79 -2.80 6.28
N HIS A 189 -8.11 -2.71 6.42
CA HIS A 189 -9.05 -3.44 5.59
C HIS A 189 -9.05 -2.95 4.13
N SER A 190 -8.94 -1.63 3.89
CA SER A 190 -8.71 -1.09 2.55
C SER A 190 -7.43 -1.63 1.92
N ILE A 191 -6.33 -1.70 2.68
CA ILE A 191 -5.06 -2.27 2.21
C ILE A 191 -5.23 -3.76 1.87
N LEU A 192 -5.94 -4.53 2.68
CA LEU A 192 -6.20 -5.96 2.42
C LEU A 192 -7.02 -6.21 1.15
N GLN A 193 -7.87 -5.27 0.72
CA GLN A 193 -8.64 -5.39 -0.51
C GLN A 193 -7.79 -5.21 -1.77
N GLU A 194 -6.59 -4.60 -1.67
CA GLU A 194 -5.66 -4.45 -2.80
C GLU A 194 -4.97 -5.77 -3.19
N TYR A 195 -4.95 -6.78 -2.32
CA TYR A 195 -4.23 -8.02 -2.53
C TYR A 195 -5.19 -9.21 -2.67
N PRO A 196 -5.00 -10.11 -3.65
CA PRO A 196 -5.73 -11.36 -3.72
C PRO A 196 -5.22 -12.34 -2.64
N VAL A 197 -5.72 -12.19 -1.41
CA VAL A 197 -5.29 -12.99 -0.24
C VAL A 197 -6.42 -13.85 0.33
N ARG A 198 -6.04 -15.03 0.86
CA ARG A 198 -6.92 -15.98 1.56
C ARG A 198 -6.30 -16.36 2.89
N PHE A 199 -7.01 -16.11 3.99
CA PHE A 199 -6.55 -16.53 5.32
C PHE A 199 -6.93 -17.98 5.63
N VAL A 200 -6.05 -18.67 6.34
CA VAL A 200 -6.27 -20.01 6.89
C VAL A 200 -5.86 -20.02 8.35
N HIS A 201 -6.73 -20.53 9.21
CA HIS A 201 -6.45 -20.63 10.64
C HIS A 201 -5.66 -21.90 10.97
N ILE A 202 -4.57 -21.77 11.74
CA ILE A 202 -3.83 -22.89 12.34
C ILE A 202 -3.92 -22.77 13.87
N ALA A 203 -4.29 -23.85 14.56
CA ALA A 203 -4.33 -23.83 16.02
C ALA A 203 -2.93 -23.62 16.64
N GLY A 204 -2.78 -22.59 17.48
CA GLY A 204 -1.47 -22.06 17.91
C GLY A 204 -0.47 -23.05 18.54
N LYS A 205 -0.91 -24.22 19.04
CA LYS A 205 0.00 -25.31 19.47
C LYS A 205 0.87 -25.87 18.32
N LYS A 206 0.48 -25.66 17.06
CA LYS A 206 1.20 -26.12 15.86
C LYS A 206 2.13 -25.06 15.23
N ASN A 207 2.23 -23.87 15.82
CA ASN A 207 2.99 -22.76 15.21
C ASN A 207 4.49 -22.73 15.54
N GLY A 208 5.02 -23.73 16.26
CA GLY A 208 6.45 -23.86 16.51
C GLY A 208 7.20 -24.05 15.19
N ALA A 209 8.16 -23.16 14.90
CA ALA A 209 8.94 -23.19 13.66
C ALA A 209 9.57 -24.57 13.28
N PRO A 210 9.95 -25.47 14.22
CA PRO A 210 10.44 -26.81 13.86
C PRO A 210 9.36 -27.82 13.44
N ASP A 211 8.12 -27.72 13.95
CA ASP A 211 7.10 -28.78 13.80
C ASP A 211 6.26 -28.65 12.51
N LEU A 212 6.27 -27.45 11.91
CA LEU A 212 5.57 -27.15 10.66
C LEU A 212 6.16 -27.84 9.41
N LEU A 213 7.47 -28.10 9.39
CA LEU A 213 8.12 -28.78 8.27
C LEU A 213 7.69 -30.25 8.14
N SER A 214 7.23 -30.86 9.23
CA SER A 214 6.97 -32.31 9.33
C SER A 214 5.56 -32.74 8.90
N GLN A 215 4.60 -31.80 8.75
CA GLN A 215 3.17 -32.13 8.59
C GLN A 215 2.54 -31.66 7.25
N MET A 216 3.30 -31.09 6.32
CA MET A 216 2.74 -30.55 5.05
C MET A 216 2.50 -31.59 3.93
N ALA A 217 2.45 -32.89 4.25
CA ALA A 217 2.29 -33.96 3.25
C ALA A 217 0.84 -34.26 2.83
N HIS A 218 -0.18 -33.89 3.63
CA HIS A 218 -1.56 -34.36 3.41
C HIS A 218 -2.64 -33.34 3.79
N PHE A 219 -3.12 -32.53 2.84
CA PHE A 219 -4.48 -31.96 2.92
C PHE A 219 -5.11 -31.74 1.53
N VAL A 220 -6.07 -32.61 1.19
CA VAL A 220 -6.97 -32.47 0.03
C VAL A 220 -8.22 -31.69 0.49
N PRO A 221 -8.74 -30.71 -0.29
CA PRO A 221 -9.89 -29.91 0.13
C PRO A 221 -11.19 -30.71 0.03
N SER A 222 -11.88 -30.92 1.16
CA SER A 222 -13.23 -31.49 1.20
C SER A 222 -14.28 -30.45 1.62
N LYS A 223 -15.15 -30.14 0.65
CA LYS A 223 -16.57 -29.72 0.71
C LYS A 223 -17.09 -28.92 1.92
N THR A 224 -17.71 -27.80 1.59
CA THR A 224 -18.66 -27.02 2.40
C THR A 224 -19.84 -27.84 2.94
N PRO A 225 -20.30 -27.54 4.17
CA PRO A 225 -21.68 -27.73 4.61
C PRO A 225 -22.41 -26.39 4.88
N THR A 226 -23.73 -26.47 5.04
CA THR A 226 -24.69 -25.34 5.00
C THR A 226 -25.52 -25.22 6.29
N SER A 227 -25.94 -24.00 6.66
CA SER A 227 -26.91 -23.68 7.74
C SER A 227 -26.41 -23.92 9.19
N SER A 228 -26.98 -23.37 10.27
CA SER A 228 -28.29 -22.70 10.46
C SER A 228 -28.30 -21.63 11.58
N THR A 229 -29.37 -20.83 11.64
CA THR A 229 -29.72 -19.80 12.65
C THR A 229 -29.94 -20.31 14.09
N VAL A 230 -29.64 -19.48 15.10
CA VAL A 230 -30.39 -19.36 16.37
C VAL A 230 -30.41 -17.89 16.86
N ASP A 231 -31.53 -17.50 17.47
CA ASP A 231 -31.84 -16.17 18.02
C ASP A 231 -31.16 -15.86 19.38
N GLY A 232 -31.15 -14.59 19.80
CA GLY A 232 -30.66 -14.18 21.13
C GLY A 232 -30.83 -12.70 21.47
N GLN A 233 -31.82 -12.35 22.29
CA GLN A 233 -32.18 -10.96 22.63
C GLN A 233 -31.69 -10.50 24.02
N ARG A 234 -30.94 -9.38 24.06
CA ARG A 234 -31.04 -8.24 25.05
C ARG A 234 -30.79 -8.55 26.57
N PRO A 235 -30.75 -7.56 27.53
CA PRO A 235 -30.83 -6.09 27.47
C PRO A 235 -29.69 -5.36 28.29
N PRO A 236 -29.82 -4.19 29.00
CA PRO A 236 -28.88 -3.05 28.79
C PRO A 236 -28.34 -2.33 30.07
N GLU A 237 -27.60 -1.21 29.87
CA GLU A 237 -27.30 -0.12 30.85
C GLU A 237 -26.43 -0.54 32.09
N GLU A 238 -25.67 0.32 32.79
CA GLU A 238 -25.69 1.78 32.98
C GLU A 238 -24.28 2.29 33.46
N ALA A 239 -23.79 3.47 33.05
CA ALA A 239 -23.54 4.66 33.91
C ALA A 239 -22.02 5.09 34.07
N PRO A 240 -21.65 6.28 34.62
CA PRO A 240 -20.94 7.29 33.79
C PRO A 240 -19.91 8.25 34.51
N LYS A 241 -19.50 9.34 33.80
CA LYS A 241 -18.91 10.63 34.31
C LYS A 241 -17.44 10.57 34.80
N THR A 242 -16.57 11.60 34.70
CA THR A 242 -16.64 13.02 34.23
C THR A 242 -15.19 13.46 33.88
N ALA A 243 -14.86 14.49 33.09
CA ALA A 243 -15.59 15.65 32.52
C ALA A 243 -14.79 16.16 31.26
N VAL A 244 -14.97 17.32 30.59
CA VAL A 244 -16.07 18.24 30.15
C VAL A 244 -15.31 19.35 29.35
N PRO A 245 -15.71 19.76 28.12
CA PRO A 245 -16.96 20.51 27.88
C PRO A 245 -18.16 19.64 27.49
N SER A 246 -19.31 19.95 28.09
CA SER A 246 -20.53 19.16 27.95
C SER A 246 -21.35 19.60 26.74
N GLY A 247 -21.24 18.84 25.66
CA GLY A 247 -22.14 18.91 24.52
C GLY A 247 -21.98 17.64 23.71
N LYS A 248 -22.87 16.65 23.92
CA LYS A 248 -22.95 15.51 22.99
C LYS A 248 -23.21 16.11 21.61
N GLY A 249 -22.30 15.90 20.67
CA GLY A 249 -22.30 16.48 19.31
C GLY A 249 -23.41 15.95 18.40
N VAL A 250 -24.64 15.92 18.90
CA VAL A 250 -25.85 15.75 18.12
C VAL A 250 -26.09 17.08 17.42
N LEU A 251 -26.15 17.05 16.11
CA LEU A 251 -26.62 18.18 15.30
C LEU A 251 -28.13 18.30 15.52
N THR A 252 -28.50 19.02 16.58
CA THR A 252 -29.86 19.52 16.77
C THR A 252 -30.01 20.85 16.05
N LEU A 253 -31.22 21.11 15.54
CA LEU A 253 -31.57 22.44 15.06
C LEU A 253 -31.36 23.47 16.19
N SER A 254 -30.91 24.68 15.89
CA SER A 254 -30.78 25.72 16.93
C SER A 254 -32.12 25.97 17.63
N ASN A 255 -32.06 26.29 18.93
CA ASN A 255 -33.27 26.51 19.73
C ASN A 255 -34.14 27.63 19.14
N GLU A 256 -33.53 28.65 18.55
CA GLU A 256 -34.21 29.76 17.88
C GLU A 256 -34.91 29.32 16.60
N LEU A 257 -34.23 28.60 15.71
CA LEU A 257 -34.83 28.10 14.46
C LEU A 257 -35.93 27.07 14.75
N ALA A 258 -35.75 26.26 15.79
CA ALA A 258 -36.74 25.30 16.26
C ALA A 258 -37.95 25.95 16.93
N ALA A 259 -37.80 27.14 17.54
CA ALA A 259 -38.90 27.95 18.05
C ALA A 259 -39.68 28.56 16.87
N LYS A 260 -39.01 29.31 15.97
CA LYS A 260 -39.63 29.90 14.76
C LYS A 260 -40.44 28.88 13.95
N ALA A 261 -39.93 27.66 13.78
CA ALA A 261 -40.64 26.58 13.08
C ALA A 261 -41.86 26.04 13.85
N ARG A 262 -41.82 26.00 15.20
CA ARG A 262 -42.95 25.62 16.04
C ARG A 262 -44.03 26.70 16.06
N ASP A 263 -43.64 27.97 16.24
CA ASP A 263 -44.56 29.12 16.24
C ASP A 263 -45.34 29.20 14.91
N TYR A 264 -44.64 28.98 13.78
CA TYR A 264 -45.27 28.87 12.45
C TYR A 264 -46.34 27.76 12.40
N CYS A 265 -46.04 26.59 12.97
CA CYS A 265 -46.98 25.46 13.01
C CYS A 265 -48.19 25.75 13.91
N GLU A 266 -48.02 26.49 15.00
CA GLU A 266 -49.10 26.84 15.93
C GLU A 266 -50.04 27.89 15.33
N GLN A 267 -49.50 28.99 14.79
CA GLN A 267 -50.27 30.03 14.09
C GLN A 267 -51.11 29.49 12.92
N ARG A 268 -50.67 28.40 12.27
CA ARG A 268 -51.41 27.78 11.17
C ARG A 268 -52.46 26.77 11.62
N LYS A 269 -52.29 26.13 12.78
CA LYS A 269 -53.31 25.29 13.43
C LYS A 269 -54.52 26.14 13.85
N GLU A 270 -54.27 27.30 14.47
CA GLU A 270 -55.31 28.25 14.86
C GLU A 270 -56.15 28.72 13.67
N LYS A 271 -55.51 28.90 12.50
CA LYS A 271 -56.15 29.31 11.25
C LYS A 271 -56.85 28.18 10.47
N LYS A 272 -56.94 26.95 11.02
CA LYS A 272 -57.54 25.76 10.37
C LYS A 272 -57.01 25.47 8.95
N ALA A 273 -55.75 25.84 8.65
CA ALA A 273 -55.23 25.91 7.28
C ALA A 273 -53.98 25.05 7.02
N LEU A 274 -53.81 23.92 7.74
CA LEU A 274 -52.83 22.89 7.36
C LEU A 274 -53.44 21.96 6.31
N GLN A 275 -52.77 21.86 5.15
CA GLN A 275 -53.01 20.80 4.18
C GLN A 275 -52.37 19.49 4.68
N GLU A 276 -52.91 18.33 4.28
CA GLU A 276 -52.44 17.02 4.78
C GLU A 276 -50.95 16.75 4.53
N GLU A 277 -50.36 17.35 3.49
CA GLU A 277 -48.94 17.24 3.15
C GLU A 277 -48.00 17.93 4.17
N GLU A 278 -48.51 18.83 5.00
CA GLU A 278 -47.73 19.56 6.01
C GLU A 278 -47.62 18.82 7.34
N VAL A 279 -48.28 17.67 7.49
CA VAL A 279 -48.21 16.85 8.69
C VAL A 279 -46.99 15.91 8.61
N ALA A 280 -46.08 16.04 9.59
CA ALA A 280 -44.94 15.13 9.69
C ALA A 280 -45.40 13.69 9.97
N LYS A 281 -44.99 12.75 9.12
CA LYS A 281 -45.34 11.31 9.24
C LYS A 281 -44.80 10.66 10.53
N ASN A 282 -43.89 11.33 11.24
CA ASN A 282 -43.31 10.89 12.50
C ASN A 282 -43.44 12.00 13.55
N LYS A 283 -44.04 11.69 14.71
CA LYS A 283 -44.25 12.63 15.84
C LYS A 283 -42.96 13.25 16.41
N LYS A 284 -41.77 12.78 16.00
CA LYS A 284 -40.46 13.30 16.40
C LYS A 284 -39.82 14.30 15.42
N GLN A 285 -40.48 14.59 14.29
CA GLN A 285 -40.00 15.54 13.27
C GLN A 285 -40.72 16.89 13.40
N ILE A 286 -39.98 17.98 13.21
CA ILE A 286 -40.48 19.35 13.12
C ILE A 286 -40.71 19.68 11.63
N TYR A 287 -41.88 20.23 11.29
CA TYR A 287 -42.13 20.75 9.94
C TYR A 287 -41.39 22.07 9.73
N ILE A 288 -40.65 22.21 8.63
CA ILE A 288 -39.87 23.42 8.32
C ILE A 288 -40.51 24.21 7.16
N PRO A 289 -41.03 25.43 7.42
CA PRO A 289 -41.62 26.27 6.38
C PRO A 289 -40.57 26.73 5.37
N ALA A 290 -41.01 27.07 4.15
CA ALA A 290 -40.14 27.33 3.01
C ALA A 290 -39.00 28.32 3.29
N GLU A 291 -39.30 29.39 4.04
CA GLU A 291 -38.37 30.46 4.42
C GLU A 291 -37.20 29.96 5.28
N LEU A 292 -37.44 29.02 6.19
CA LEU A 292 -36.46 28.52 7.17
C LEU A 292 -35.63 27.32 6.64
N ARG A 293 -36.01 26.72 5.51
CA ARG A 293 -35.34 25.51 4.96
C ARG A 293 -33.85 25.73 4.68
N ARG A 294 -33.49 26.87 4.12
CA ARG A 294 -32.08 27.19 3.79
C ARG A 294 -31.20 27.30 5.03
N GLU A 295 -31.71 27.92 6.09
CA GLU A 295 -31.03 28.07 7.38
C GLU A 295 -30.87 26.71 8.08
N ALA A 296 -31.92 25.88 8.06
CA ALA A 296 -31.89 24.52 8.57
C ALA A 296 -30.89 23.61 7.82
N LEU A 297 -30.79 23.75 6.49
CA LEU A 297 -29.80 23.02 5.68
C LEU A 297 -28.36 23.48 5.99
N HIS A 298 -28.14 24.79 6.17
CA HIS A 298 -26.84 25.35 6.57
C HIS A 298 -26.37 24.79 7.93
N GLU A 299 -27.24 24.78 8.95
CA GLU A 299 -26.93 24.20 10.27
C GLU A 299 -26.46 22.74 10.18
N TYR A 300 -27.13 21.94 9.35
CA TYR A 300 -26.87 20.51 9.17
C TYR A 300 -25.75 20.17 8.18
N HIS A 301 -25.15 21.17 7.52
CA HIS A 301 -24.15 20.98 6.47
C HIS A 301 -22.85 21.75 6.71
N ASP A 302 -22.92 23.07 6.88
CA ASP A 302 -21.75 23.97 6.83
C ASP A 302 -21.19 24.30 8.22
N THR A 303 -21.92 23.99 9.29
CA THR A 303 -21.36 24.15 10.65
C THR A 303 -20.18 23.22 10.88
N ARG A 304 -19.20 23.67 11.67
CA ARG A 304 -18.01 22.88 12.02
C ARG A 304 -18.32 21.45 12.54
N PRO A 305 -19.34 21.20 13.39
CA PRO A 305 -19.76 19.84 13.75
C PRO A 305 -20.55 19.09 12.66
N ALA A 306 -21.10 19.77 11.64
CA ALA A 306 -21.77 19.13 10.51
C ALA A 306 -20.79 18.55 9.49
N GLY A 307 -19.69 19.26 9.23
CA GLY A 307 -18.54 18.75 8.49
C GLY A 307 -18.80 18.48 7.01
N HIS A 308 -19.61 19.31 6.33
CA HIS A 308 -19.86 19.24 4.88
C HIS A 308 -20.25 17.83 4.38
N SER A 309 -21.10 17.14 5.15
CA SER A 309 -21.40 15.73 4.92
C SER A 309 -22.21 15.52 3.64
N GLY A 310 -21.74 14.63 2.75
CA GLY A 310 -22.41 14.33 1.48
C GLY A 310 -23.86 13.84 1.61
N VAL A 311 -24.60 13.90 0.49
CA VAL A 311 -26.07 13.75 0.41
C VAL A 311 -26.64 12.66 1.32
N GLY A 312 -26.14 11.42 1.23
CA GLY A 312 -26.67 10.30 2.00
C GLY A 312 -26.47 10.43 3.52
N ALA A 313 -25.37 11.04 3.96
CA ALA A 313 -25.08 11.30 5.36
C ALA A 313 -25.91 12.48 5.89
N MET A 314 -26.03 13.57 5.12
CA MET A 314 -26.90 14.70 5.47
C MET A 314 -28.37 14.26 5.57
N MET A 315 -28.86 13.47 4.61
CA MET A 315 -30.22 12.92 4.63
C MET A 315 -30.52 12.12 5.91
N LYS A 316 -29.58 11.26 6.34
CA LYS A 316 -29.68 10.47 7.57
C LYS A 316 -29.66 11.31 8.86
N LYS A 317 -29.10 12.52 8.83
CA LYS A 317 -29.14 13.47 9.96
C LYS A 317 -30.47 14.25 9.96
N VAL A 318 -30.77 14.90 8.82
CA VAL A 318 -31.92 15.78 8.63
C VAL A 318 -33.25 15.07 8.88
N LEU A 319 -33.47 13.88 8.28
CA LEU A 319 -34.74 13.14 8.43
C LEU A 319 -35.03 12.60 9.84
N LYS A 320 -34.07 12.68 10.78
CA LYS A 320 -34.34 12.32 12.19
C LYS A 320 -35.14 13.39 12.93
N HIS A 321 -35.04 14.65 12.48
CA HIS A 321 -35.50 15.81 13.24
C HIS A 321 -36.37 16.77 12.42
N LEU A 322 -36.24 16.78 11.09
CA LEU A 322 -36.90 17.75 10.20
C LEU A 322 -37.75 17.04 9.14
N TRP A 323 -38.82 17.71 8.71
CA TRP A 323 -39.70 17.25 7.63
C TRP A 323 -40.22 18.41 6.77
N TRP A 324 -40.27 18.19 5.46
CA TRP A 324 -41.11 18.93 4.50
C TRP A 324 -41.16 18.14 3.17
N PRO A 325 -42.18 18.31 2.31
CA PRO A 325 -42.37 17.45 1.12
C PRO A 325 -41.17 17.35 0.17
N SER A 326 -40.48 18.46 -0.09
CA SER A 326 -39.33 18.53 -1.01
C SER A 326 -37.96 18.21 -0.40
N ILE A 327 -37.90 17.78 0.88
CA ILE A 327 -36.65 17.63 1.65
C ILE A 327 -35.56 16.80 0.95
N HIS A 328 -35.94 15.73 0.25
CA HIS A 328 -35.01 14.89 -0.50
C HIS A 328 -34.37 15.58 -1.71
N ARG A 329 -35.11 16.46 -2.39
CA ARG A 329 -34.62 17.27 -3.51
C ARG A 329 -33.76 18.41 -2.99
N ASP A 330 -34.24 19.11 -1.98
CA ASP A 330 -33.61 20.33 -1.48
C ASP A 330 -32.26 20.01 -0.80
N VAL A 331 -32.15 18.92 -0.02
CA VAL A 331 -30.86 18.40 0.49
C VAL A 331 -29.91 18.03 -0.66
N ARG A 332 -30.40 17.39 -1.72
CA ARG A 332 -29.58 17.06 -2.89
C ARG A 332 -29.02 18.32 -3.55
N GLN A 333 -29.88 19.29 -3.82
CA GLN A 333 -29.52 20.55 -4.47
C GLN A 333 -28.52 21.36 -3.63
N TYR A 334 -28.71 21.40 -2.31
CA TYR A 334 -27.83 22.10 -1.37
C TYR A 334 -26.40 21.53 -1.40
N VAL A 335 -26.25 20.22 -1.23
CA VAL A 335 -24.94 19.54 -1.23
C VAL A 335 -24.25 19.64 -2.60
N HIS A 336 -25.00 19.62 -3.71
CA HIS A 336 -24.42 19.80 -5.05
C HIS A 336 -24.01 21.25 -5.33
N GLY A 337 -24.73 22.23 -4.77
CA GLY A 337 -24.38 23.65 -4.86
C GLY A 337 -23.24 24.09 -3.94
N CYS A 338 -22.89 23.31 -2.90
CA CYS A 338 -21.80 23.66 -1.99
C CYS A 338 -20.43 23.56 -2.67
N GLN A 339 -19.77 24.71 -2.83
CA GLN A 339 -18.44 24.84 -3.42
C GLN A 339 -17.38 24.03 -2.65
N THR A 340 -17.39 24.07 -1.30
CA THR A 340 -16.48 23.30 -0.45
C THR A 340 -16.60 21.80 -0.73
N CYS A 341 -17.82 21.28 -0.88
CA CYS A 341 -18.05 19.88 -1.22
C CYS A 341 -17.60 19.53 -2.64
N GLN A 342 -17.80 20.40 -3.63
CA GLN A 342 -17.37 20.11 -4.99
C GLN A 342 -15.84 20.17 -5.13
N ALA A 343 -15.17 21.12 -4.48
CA ALA A 343 -13.71 21.25 -4.48
C ALA A 343 -13.02 20.10 -3.72
N ALA A 344 -13.65 19.56 -2.67
CA ALA A 344 -13.11 18.46 -1.87
C ALA A 344 -13.38 17.04 -2.44
N LYS A 345 -14.18 16.92 -3.53
CA LYS A 345 -14.40 15.62 -4.18
C LYS A 345 -13.15 15.15 -4.90
N VAL A 346 -12.61 14.02 -4.48
CA VAL A 346 -11.59 13.28 -5.26
C VAL A 346 -12.20 12.92 -6.61
N ASN A 347 -11.53 13.28 -7.71
CA ASN A 347 -11.98 12.90 -9.04
C ASN A 347 -11.79 11.39 -9.24
N THR A 348 -12.88 10.63 -9.23
CA THR A 348 -12.88 9.17 -9.41
C THR A 348 -12.89 8.74 -10.87
N HIS A 349 -12.93 9.69 -11.82
CA HIS A 349 -12.77 9.42 -13.24
C HIS A 349 -11.40 9.93 -13.69
N PRO A 350 -10.39 9.06 -13.86
CA PRO A 350 -9.10 9.48 -14.37
C PRO A 350 -9.27 10.03 -15.80
N THR A 351 -9.05 11.34 -15.94
CA THR A 351 -9.00 12.03 -17.25
C THR A 351 -7.68 11.82 -17.96
N ALA A 352 -6.66 11.29 -17.27
CA ALA A 352 -5.45 10.79 -17.89
C ALA A 352 -5.70 9.39 -18.49
N PRO A 353 -5.37 9.14 -19.76
CA PRO A 353 -5.37 7.79 -20.30
C PRO A 353 -4.41 6.90 -19.51
N PRO A 354 -4.69 5.58 -19.39
CA PRO A 354 -3.80 4.66 -18.68
C PRO A 354 -2.42 4.64 -19.34
N ILE A 355 -1.36 4.59 -18.52
CA ILE A 355 0.01 4.44 -19.00
C ILE A 355 0.14 3.06 -19.64
N THR A 356 0.15 3.01 -20.96
CA THR A 356 0.43 1.79 -21.72
C THR A 356 1.94 1.53 -21.70
N PRO A 357 2.43 0.44 -21.08
CA PRO A 357 3.83 0.05 -21.21
C PRO A 357 4.16 -0.23 -22.68
N HIS A 358 5.42 -0.03 -23.08
CA HIS A 358 5.85 -0.40 -24.42
C HIS A 358 5.84 -1.92 -24.59
N ASP A 359 5.40 -2.41 -25.76
CA ASP A 359 5.57 -3.80 -26.13
C ASP A 359 7.07 -4.11 -26.26
N VAL A 360 7.55 -4.95 -25.33
CA VAL A 360 8.89 -5.56 -25.28
C VAL A 360 8.78 -6.99 -25.80
N SER A 361 9.80 -7.47 -26.52
CA SER A 361 9.80 -8.85 -27.02
C SER A 361 9.84 -9.87 -25.87
N ALA A 362 9.25 -11.05 -26.09
CA ALA A 362 9.17 -12.11 -25.07
C ALA A 362 10.53 -12.72 -24.67
N ASN A 363 11.59 -12.47 -25.47
CA ASN A 363 12.96 -12.84 -25.16
C ASN A 363 13.88 -11.62 -25.44
N PRO A 364 13.94 -10.65 -24.51
CA PRO A 364 14.65 -9.39 -24.73
C PRO A 364 16.16 -9.56 -24.55
N PHE A 365 16.92 -9.01 -25.49
CA PHE A 365 18.37 -8.84 -25.38
C PHE A 365 18.71 -7.35 -25.13
N PRO A 366 19.83 -7.04 -24.44
CA PRO A 366 20.23 -5.66 -24.18
C PRO A 366 20.31 -4.83 -25.47
N PHE A 367 19.81 -3.60 -25.41
CA PHE A 367 19.83 -2.61 -26.52
C PHE A 367 19.15 -3.08 -27.82
N LYS A 368 18.31 -4.12 -27.79
CA LYS A 368 17.48 -4.49 -28.94
C LYS A 368 16.26 -3.60 -29.15
N GLN A 369 15.78 -2.96 -28.10
CA GLN A 369 14.79 -1.90 -28.20
C GLN A 369 15.36 -0.67 -27.50
N VAL A 370 15.68 0.37 -28.25
CA VAL A 370 16.31 1.59 -27.71
C VAL A 370 15.38 2.78 -27.82
N SER A 371 15.40 3.69 -26.85
CA SER A 371 14.91 5.06 -27.06
C SER A 371 16.09 6.02 -27.25
N VAL A 372 16.01 6.83 -28.30
CA VAL A 372 17.00 7.84 -28.66
C VAL A 372 16.36 9.21 -28.57
N ASP A 373 16.97 10.07 -27.75
CA ASP A 373 16.50 11.44 -27.44
C ASP A 373 17.70 12.40 -27.35
N LEU A 374 17.52 13.64 -27.78
CA LEU A 374 18.56 14.66 -27.89
C LEU A 374 18.30 15.80 -26.91
N VAL A 375 19.03 15.80 -25.80
CA VAL A 375 18.99 16.90 -24.82
C VAL A 375 19.81 18.07 -25.36
N THR A 376 19.12 19.14 -25.77
CA THR A 376 19.73 20.35 -26.38
C THR A 376 19.78 21.52 -25.40
N ASP A 377 20.44 22.61 -25.82
CA ASP A 377 20.51 23.89 -25.10
C ASP A 377 21.14 23.78 -23.69
N LEU A 378 22.12 22.89 -23.55
CA LEU A 378 22.90 22.72 -22.33
C LEU A 378 24.06 23.76 -22.26
N PRO A 379 24.57 24.07 -21.06
CA PRO A 379 25.75 24.90 -20.91
C PRO A 379 26.96 24.30 -21.64
N LEU A 380 27.64 25.12 -22.45
CA LEU A 380 28.78 24.68 -23.28
C LEU A 380 29.88 24.03 -22.43
N ALA A 381 30.11 22.74 -22.64
CA ALA A 381 31.11 21.96 -21.90
C ALA A 381 32.01 21.19 -22.87
N ARG A 382 33.33 21.44 -22.79
CA ARG A 382 34.35 20.79 -23.65
C ARG A 382 34.08 20.90 -25.16
N GLY A 383 33.40 21.96 -25.61
CA GLY A 383 33.06 22.18 -27.02
C GLY A 383 31.74 21.55 -27.49
N TYR A 384 30.90 21.08 -26.55
CA TYR A 384 29.60 20.48 -26.81
C TYR A 384 28.48 21.21 -26.06
N ASP A 385 27.34 21.43 -26.71
CA ASP A 385 26.15 22.11 -26.17
C ASP A 385 24.92 21.19 -25.98
N SER A 386 25.06 19.91 -26.36
CA SER A 386 23.96 18.94 -26.40
C SER A 386 24.45 17.53 -26.02
N ILE A 387 23.53 16.65 -25.62
CA ILE A 387 23.82 15.25 -25.31
C ILE A 387 22.82 14.35 -26.03
N LEU A 388 23.34 13.44 -26.85
CA LEU A 388 22.57 12.32 -27.39
C LEU A 388 22.44 11.24 -26.30
N THR A 389 21.20 10.93 -25.94
CA THR A 389 20.87 9.91 -24.96
C THR A 389 20.33 8.67 -25.67
N ILE A 390 20.86 7.49 -25.32
CA ILE A 390 20.43 6.20 -25.87
C ILE A 390 20.15 5.28 -24.68
N VAL A 391 18.88 4.93 -24.47
CA VAL A 391 18.43 4.12 -23.34
C VAL A 391 17.94 2.76 -23.85
N ASP A 392 18.43 1.66 -23.27
CA ASP A 392 17.85 0.34 -23.49
C ASP A 392 16.46 0.27 -22.86
N GLN A 393 15.42 0.28 -23.69
CA GLN A 393 14.03 0.16 -23.25
C GLN A 393 13.59 -1.30 -23.09
N GLY A 394 14.25 -2.26 -23.74
CA GLY A 394 13.85 -3.66 -23.79
C GLY A 394 14.20 -4.47 -22.54
N LEU A 395 15.35 -4.21 -21.90
CA LEU A 395 15.79 -5.05 -20.77
C LEU A 395 16.43 -4.27 -19.61
N THR A 396 17.59 -3.66 -19.85
CA THR A 396 18.51 -3.27 -18.77
C THR A 396 18.25 -1.88 -18.20
N LYS A 397 17.55 -1.01 -18.94
CA LYS A 397 17.48 0.44 -18.68
C LYS A 397 18.86 1.13 -18.58
N ALA A 398 19.91 0.50 -19.12
CA ALA A 398 21.22 1.11 -19.25
C ALA A 398 21.18 2.28 -20.24
N VAL A 399 22.05 3.28 -20.03
CA VAL A 399 22.04 4.54 -20.76
C VAL A 399 23.43 4.90 -21.26
N TYR A 400 23.53 5.28 -22.52
CA TYR A 400 24.66 6.01 -23.08
C TYR A 400 24.34 7.51 -23.12
N PHE A 401 25.27 8.33 -22.63
CA PHE A 401 25.26 9.78 -22.73
C PHE A 401 26.43 10.20 -23.61
N LEU A 402 26.15 10.57 -24.87
CA LEU A 402 27.17 10.90 -25.87
C LEU A 402 27.16 12.41 -26.12
N PRO A 403 28.27 13.13 -25.89
CA PRO A 403 28.33 14.57 -26.11
C PRO A 403 28.22 14.90 -27.60
N THR A 404 27.44 15.91 -27.95
CA THR A 404 27.20 16.34 -29.32
C THR A 404 26.84 17.83 -29.37
N ASN A 405 26.52 18.35 -30.56
CA ASN A 405 26.08 19.73 -30.75
C ASN A 405 24.67 19.78 -31.32
N LYS A 406 23.93 20.86 -31.05
CA LYS A 406 22.55 21.08 -31.52
C LYS A 406 22.46 21.13 -33.04
N SER A 407 23.55 21.51 -33.70
CA SER A 407 23.74 21.52 -35.15
C SER A 407 24.15 20.18 -35.75
N ALA A 408 24.30 19.11 -34.96
CA ALA A 408 24.69 17.79 -35.45
C ALA A 408 23.73 17.26 -36.52
N SER A 409 24.31 16.78 -37.61
CA SER A 409 23.57 16.14 -38.70
C SER A 409 23.14 14.72 -38.34
N SER A 410 22.23 14.15 -39.13
CA SER A 410 21.86 12.73 -38.99
C SER A 410 23.05 11.78 -39.17
N VAL A 411 24.08 12.17 -39.93
CA VAL A 411 25.31 11.38 -40.10
C VAL A 411 26.15 11.38 -38.83
N ASP A 412 26.28 12.54 -38.16
CA ASP A 412 27.03 12.65 -36.90
C ASP A 412 26.38 11.81 -35.80
N ILE A 413 25.04 11.90 -35.70
CA ILE A 413 24.23 11.10 -34.75
C ILE A 413 24.33 9.60 -35.06
N ALA A 414 24.28 9.20 -36.33
CA ALA A 414 24.47 7.80 -36.73
C ALA A 414 25.88 7.28 -36.41
N THR A 415 26.90 8.12 -36.55
CA THR A 415 28.31 7.78 -36.24
C THR A 415 28.49 7.59 -34.73
N LEU A 416 27.94 8.50 -33.91
CA LEU A 416 27.93 8.36 -32.45
C LEU A 416 27.25 7.06 -32.00
N TYR A 417 26.12 6.68 -32.61
CA TYR A 417 25.46 5.40 -32.31
C TYR A 417 26.33 4.19 -32.73
N HIS A 418 26.89 4.24 -33.94
CA HIS A 418 27.71 3.18 -34.51
C HIS A 418 28.99 2.93 -33.71
N ASP A 419 29.62 3.96 -33.16
CA ASP A 419 30.89 3.80 -32.47
C ASP A 419 30.71 3.41 -30.99
N ALA A 420 29.60 3.82 -30.36
CA ALA A 420 29.35 3.56 -28.94
C ALA A 420 28.53 2.29 -28.64
N VAL A 421 27.49 2.01 -29.43
CA VAL A 421 26.46 1.00 -29.11
C VAL A 421 26.58 -0.24 -30.00
N TYR A 422 26.69 -0.04 -31.31
CA TYR A 422 26.76 -1.12 -32.30
C TYR A 422 27.88 -2.17 -32.06
N PRO A 423 29.11 -1.84 -31.60
CA PRO A 423 30.18 -2.84 -31.43
C PRO A 423 29.89 -3.82 -30.28
N ASN A 424 29.01 -3.42 -29.34
CA ASN A 424 28.67 -4.18 -28.16
C ASN A 424 27.35 -4.96 -28.31
N TYR A 425 26.38 -4.42 -29.05
CA TYR A 425 25.01 -4.95 -29.11
C TYR A 425 24.44 -5.11 -30.53
N GLY A 426 25.16 -4.62 -31.55
CA GLY A 426 24.74 -4.67 -32.95
C GLY A 426 23.60 -3.70 -33.29
N ILE A 427 22.83 -4.07 -34.32
CA ILE A 427 21.65 -3.32 -34.78
C ILE A 427 20.48 -3.55 -33.82
N PRO A 428 19.75 -2.50 -33.40
CA PRO A 428 18.53 -2.65 -32.60
C PRO A 428 17.39 -3.17 -33.48
N ASP A 429 16.50 -3.98 -32.90
CA ASP A 429 15.30 -4.48 -33.57
C ASP A 429 14.20 -3.40 -33.60
N ALA A 430 14.22 -2.46 -32.65
CA ALA A 430 13.30 -1.32 -32.61
C ALA A 430 13.95 -0.04 -32.06
N VAL A 431 13.59 1.11 -32.66
CA VAL A 431 14.02 2.45 -32.23
C VAL A 431 12.81 3.29 -31.90
N ILE A 432 12.76 3.77 -30.66
CA ILE A 432 11.81 4.76 -30.14
C ILE A 432 12.49 6.12 -30.21
N SER A 433 11.81 7.13 -30.74
CA SER A 433 12.32 8.51 -30.75
C SER A 433 11.15 9.49 -30.69
N ASP A 434 11.42 10.69 -30.19
CA ASP A 434 10.53 11.83 -30.37
C ASP A 434 10.56 12.27 -31.85
N ARG A 435 9.69 13.21 -32.23
CA ARG A 435 9.55 13.59 -33.64
C ARG A 435 10.59 14.59 -34.13
N GLY A 436 11.81 14.53 -33.57
CA GLY A 436 12.93 15.34 -33.98
C GLY A 436 13.24 15.18 -35.47
N PRO A 437 13.50 16.27 -36.23
CA PRO A 437 13.76 16.19 -37.67
C PRO A 437 15.04 15.41 -38.01
N GLN A 438 15.97 15.25 -37.07
CA GLN A 438 17.15 14.39 -37.25
C GLN A 438 16.79 12.89 -37.30
N PHE A 439 15.68 12.47 -36.68
CA PHE A 439 15.32 11.06 -36.48
C PHE A 439 14.18 10.58 -37.39
N VAL A 440 13.24 11.46 -37.77
CA VAL A 440 12.02 11.07 -38.52
C VAL A 440 12.02 11.58 -39.96
N SER A 441 13.14 11.44 -40.67
CA SER A 441 13.18 11.71 -42.12
C SER A 441 12.54 10.56 -42.92
N LEU A 442 12.00 10.85 -44.11
CA LEU A 442 11.48 9.81 -45.02
C LEU A 442 12.56 8.77 -45.35
N PHE A 443 13.80 9.22 -45.54
CA PHE A 443 14.96 8.35 -45.76
C PHE A 443 15.21 7.42 -44.56
N THR A 444 15.17 7.94 -43.33
CA THR A 444 15.39 7.13 -42.11
C THR A 444 14.35 6.03 -41.97
N ARG A 445 13.07 6.35 -42.21
CA ARG A 445 11.97 5.37 -42.15
C ARG A 445 12.15 4.25 -43.19
N ASP A 446 12.49 4.61 -44.42
CA ASP A 446 12.63 3.64 -45.50
C ASP A 446 13.91 2.79 -45.33
N LEU A 447 14.98 3.37 -44.75
CA LEU A 447 16.19 2.67 -44.33
C LEU A 447 15.89 1.65 -43.21
N TYR A 448 15.25 2.07 -42.11
CA TYR A 448 14.87 1.20 -41.00
C TYR A 448 13.98 0.05 -41.48
N THR A 449 12.99 0.33 -42.34
CA THR A 449 12.14 -0.70 -42.95
C THR A 449 12.96 -1.73 -43.74
N ARG A 450 13.96 -1.31 -44.52
CA ARG A 450 14.85 -2.21 -45.28
C ARG A 450 15.84 -2.98 -44.39
N SER A 451 16.22 -2.41 -43.25
CA SER A 451 17.11 -3.03 -42.26
C SER A 451 16.38 -3.91 -41.23
N GLY A 452 15.05 -4.04 -41.32
CA GLY A 452 14.24 -4.83 -40.39
C GLY A 452 14.03 -4.18 -39.01
N ILE A 453 14.23 -2.86 -38.90
CA ILE A 453 14.13 -2.10 -37.65
C ILE A 453 12.74 -1.48 -37.52
N GLU A 454 12.04 -1.73 -36.42
CA GLU A 454 10.73 -1.15 -36.13
C GLU A 454 10.86 0.28 -35.57
N MET A 455 10.28 1.27 -36.25
CA MET A 455 10.29 2.67 -35.79
C MET A 455 9.04 3.00 -34.94
N LYS A 456 9.21 3.20 -33.64
CA LYS A 456 8.14 3.54 -32.68
C LYS A 456 8.17 5.04 -32.33
N ALA A 457 7.61 5.86 -33.21
CA ALA A 457 7.54 7.31 -32.98
C ALA A 457 6.57 7.67 -31.83
N THR A 458 7.04 8.43 -30.85
CA THR A 458 6.18 8.88 -29.74
C THR A 458 5.19 9.96 -30.20
N THR A 459 4.13 10.18 -29.42
CA THR A 459 3.24 11.34 -29.58
C THR A 459 3.94 12.59 -29.08
N ALA A 460 3.96 13.65 -29.89
CA ALA A 460 4.52 14.94 -29.48
C ALA A 460 3.90 15.42 -28.16
N TYR A 461 4.73 15.95 -27.26
CA TYR A 461 4.33 16.47 -25.96
C TYR A 461 3.26 17.55 -26.15
N ARG A 462 2.06 17.29 -25.62
CA ARG A 462 0.95 18.26 -25.52
C ARG A 462 0.79 18.62 -24.03
N PRO A 463 1.35 19.76 -23.57
CA PRO A 463 1.17 20.22 -22.20
C PRO A 463 -0.30 20.57 -21.87
#